data_AF-A0A959USH4-F1
#
_entry.id   AF-A0A959USH4-F1
#
_cell.length_a   1.000
_cell.length_b   1.000
_cell.length_c   1.000
_cell.angle_alpha   90.00
_cell.angle_beta   90.00
_cell.angle_gamma   90.00
#
_symmetry.space_group_name_H-M   'P 1'
#
loop_
_entity.id
_entity.type
_entity.pdbx_description
1 polymer ?
#
loop_
_entity_poly.entity_id
_entity_poly.type
_entity_poly.pdbx_seq_one_letter_code
_entity_poly.pdbx_strand_id
1 'polypeptide(L)'
;TDTLLEKPMAEAERTDFIRGIRSQTDKLDFLFQALVKTSRLETGVIQLDKKPGRLFDTVAQAMSGIVYAAEKKEIAVSVDCPEDLTVSHDSKWTSEALFNLLDNAVKYTPAGGKIAVSVVLWEMYVEIKVTDTGKGISESNQAAIFRRFYREEEVHEQQGVGIGLYLAREIVTR
;
A
#
# COMPACT_ATOMS: atom_id res chain seq x y z
N THR A 1 29.49 -3.89 -3.19
CA THR A 1 30.29 -2.65 -3.25
C THR A 1 31.65 -2.91 -3.86
N ASP A 2 32.24 -4.08 -3.58
CA ASP A 2 33.61 -4.42 -4.00
C ASP A 2 33.77 -4.48 -5.54
N THR A 3 32.74 -4.93 -6.27
CA THR A 3 32.74 -4.94 -7.74
C THR A 3 32.87 -3.55 -8.38
N LEU A 4 32.36 -2.49 -7.73
CA LEU A 4 32.50 -1.10 -8.19
C LEU A 4 33.88 -0.50 -7.87
N LEU A 5 34.57 -1.06 -6.88
CA LEU A 5 35.89 -0.62 -6.41
C LEU A 5 37.03 -1.36 -7.14
N GLU A 6 36.79 -2.59 -7.59
CA GLU A 6 37.82 -3.48 -8.13
C GLU A 6 37.87 -3.56 -9.66
N LYS A 7 36.78 -3.23 -10.36
CA LYS A 7 36.73 -3.34 -11.83
C LYS A 7 36.54 -1.99 -12.51
N PRO A 8 37.38 -1.64 -13.52
CA PRO A 8 37.06 -0.55 -14.42
C PRO A 8 35.80 -0.94 -15.21
N MET A 9 34.77 -0.09 -15.14
CA MET A 9 33.46 -0.28 -15.75
C MET A 9 33.11 0.96 -16.58
N ALA A 10 32.29 0.77 -17.61
CA ALA A 10 31.74 1.90 -18.35
C ALA A 10 30.80 2.73 -17.44
N GLU A 11 30.70 4.04 -17.68
CA GLU A 11 29.91 4.96 -16.85
C GLU A 11 28.41 4.57 -16.81
N ALA A 12 27.88 4.03 -17.90
CA ALA A 12 26.53 3.49 -17.99
C ALA A 12 26.32 2.28 -17.06
N GLU A 13 27.23 1.29 -17.09
CA GLU A 13 27.16 0.10 -16.22
C GLU A 13 27.28 0.46 -14.74
N ARG A 14 28.16 1.42 -14.42
CA ARG A 14 28.30 1.96 -13.05
C ARG A 14 26.99 2.60 -12.58
N THR A 15 26.34 3.38 -13.44
CA THR A 15 25.07 4.06 -13.13
C THR A 15 23.93 3.06 -12.93
N ASP A 16 23.87 2.01 -13.74
CA ASP A 16 22.87 0.95 -13.58
C ASP A 16 23.11 0.14 -12.29
N PHE A 17 24.37 -0.13 -11.95
CA PHE A 17 24.71 -0.80 -10.69
C PHE A 17 24.34 0.04 -9.46
N ILE A 18 24.60 1.35 -9.48
CA ILE A 18 24.19 2.28 -8.41
C ILE A 18 22.67 2.33 -8.29
N ARG A 19 21.93 2.38 -9.40
CA ARG A 19 20.46 2.29 -9.40
C ARG A 19 19.97 0.98 -8.81
N GLY A 20 20.63 -0.14 -9.14
CA GLY A 20 20.37 -1.45 -8.56
C GLY A 20 20.54 -1.46 -7.04
N ILE A 21 21.68 -0.97 -6.53
CA ILE A 21 21.94 -0.87 -5.08
C ILE A 21 20.87 -0.02 -4.39
N ARG A 22 20.58 1.17 -4.93
CA ARG A 22 19.58 2.07 -4.36
C ARG A 22 18.22 1.39 -4.24
N SER A 23 17.77 0.70 -5.30
CA SER A 23 16.52 -0.04 -5.26
C SER A 23 16.50 -1.15 -4.21
N GLN A 24 17.63 -1.83 -3.96
CA GLN A 24 17.72 -2.84 -2.91
C GLN A 24 17.72 -2.22 -1.50
N THR A 25 18.39 -1.08 -1.30
CA THR A 25 18.36 -0.34 -0.04
C THR A 25 16.95 0.16 0.28
N ASP A 26 16.24 0.71 -0.70
CA ASP A 26 14.85 1.16 -0.52
C ASP A 26 13.92 -0.02 -0.14
N LYS A 27 14.12 -1.20 -0.74
CA LYS A 27 13.40 -2.43 -0.36
C LYS A 27 13.70 -2.87 1.07
N LEU A 28 14.96 -2.77 1.51
CA LEU A 28 15.38 -3.13 2.87
C LEU A 28 14.80 -2.15 3.91
N ASP A 29 14.79 -0.85 3.62
CA ASP A 29 14.18 0.14 4.50
C ASP A 29 12.66 -0.09 4.63
N PHE A 30 11.98 -0.31 3.50
CA PHE A 30 10.56 -0.67 3.50
C PHE A 30 10.29 -1.92 4.33
N LEU A 31 11.10 -2.97 4.16
CA LEU A 31 11.02 -4.20 4.95
C LEU A 31 11.18 -3.89 6.44
N PHE A 32 12.22 -3.16 6.81
CA PHE A 32 12.51 -2.84 8.19
C PHE A 32 11.37 -2.06 8.84
N GLN A 33 10.85 -1.02 8.18
CA GLN A 33 9.71 -0.25 8.65
C GLN A 33 8.46 -1.12 8.81
N ALA A 34 8.15 -1.95 7.82
CA ALA A 34 7.00 -2.84 7.86
C ALA A 34 7.13 -3.89 8.97
N LEU A 35 8.32 -4.44 9.20
CA LEU A 35 8.62 -5.38 10.29
C LEU A 35 8.45 -4.73 11.66
N VAL A 36 8.97 -3.52 11.84
CA VAL A 36 8.85 -2.78 13.10
C VAL A 36 7.39 -2.43 13.39
N LYS A 37 6.65 -1.93 12.39
CA LYS A 37 5.20 -1.65 12.52
C LYS A 37 4.44 -2.91 12.89
N THR A 38 4.66 -4.01 12.15
CA THR A 38 4.02 -5.31 12.38
C THR A 38 4.32 -5.85 13.77
N SER A 39 5.61 -5.91 14.16
CA SER A 39 6.03 -6.43 15.46
C SER A 39 5.45 -5.62 16.61
N ARG A 40 5.45 -4.29 16.50
CA ARG A 40 4.82 -3.41 17.52
C ARG A 40 3.31 -3.57 17.55
N LEU A 41 2.67 -3.86 16.42
CA LEU A 41 1.25 -4.18 16.38
C LEU A 41 1.02 -5.52 17.10
N GLU A 42 1.61 -6.62 16.63
CA GLU A 42 1.50 -7.98 17.19
C GLU A 42 1.73 -8.03 18.70
N THR A 43 2.76 -7.34 19.20
CA THR A 43 3.12 -7.28 20.63
C THR A 43 2.20 -6.40 21.49
N GLY A 44 1.22 -5.72 20.88
CA GLY A 44 0.28 -4.83 21.57
C GLY A 44 0.88 -3.48 21.98
N VAL A 45 2.12 -3.19 21.58
CA VAL A 45 2.81 -1.91 21.83
C VAL A 45 2.13 -0.77 21.08
N ILE A 46 1.59 -1.04 19.89
CA ILE A 46 0.67 -0.13 19.20
C ILE A 46 -0.75 -0.43 19.67
N GLN A 47 -1.31 0.49 20.45
CA GLN A 47 -2.73 0.56 20.74
C GLN A 47 -3.39 1.53 19.77
N LEU A 48 -4.50 1.11 19.16
CA LEU A 48 -5.32 1.98 18.33
C LEU A 48 -6.04 2.98 19.23
N ASP A 49 -5.88 4.26 18.95
CA ASP A 49 -6.53 5.35 19.66
C ASP A 49 -7.77 5.79 18.86
N LYS A 50 -8.85 5.03 19.00
CA LYS A 50 -10.10 5.26 18.27
C LYS A 50 -10.81 6.50 18.82
N LYS A 51 -10.95 7.53 17.98
CA LYS A 51 -11.62 8.79 18.31
C LYS A 51 -12.62 9.15 17.23
N PRO A 52 -13.71 9.87 17.56
CA PRO A 52 -14.58 10.44 16.54
C PRO A 52 -13.76 11.33 15.61
N GLY A 53 -13.79 11.02 14.32
CA GLY A 53 -13.10 11.79 13.29
C GLY A 53 -13.86 11.70 11.96
N ARG A 54 -13.71 12.72 11.13
CA ARG A 54 -14.30 12.73 9.78
C ARG A 54 -13.58 11.69 8.93
N LEU A 55 -14.33 10.75 8.37
CA LEU A 55 -13.74 9.69 7.57
C LEU A 55 -13.17 10.23 6.25
N PHE A 56 -13.77 11.31 5.73
CA PHE A 56 -13.30 12.02 4.55
C PHE A 56 -11.83 12.45 4.67
N ASP A 57 -11.43 13.02 5.81
CA ASP A 57 -10.05 13.49 6.05
C ASP A 57 -9.05 12.32 6.03
N THR A 58 -9.44 11.20 6.65
CA THR A 58 -8.64 9.96 6.68
C THR A 58 -8.48 9.35 5.29
N VAL A 59 -9.55 9.35 4.50
CA VAL A 59 -9.51 8.89 3.10
C VAL A 59 -8.61 9.82 2.28
N ALA A 60 -8.80 11.14 2.36
CA ALA A 60 -7.99 12.13 1.66
C ALA A 60 -6.49 12.00 1.99
N GLN A 61 -6.15 11.75 3.26
CA GLN A 61 -4.78 11.49 3.67
C GLN A 61 -4.19 10.27 2.96
N ALA A 62 -4.94 9.16 2.87
CA ALA A 62 -4.46 7.97 2.17
C ALA A 62 -4.33 8.21 0.65
N MET A 63 -5.29 8.94 0.06
CA MET A 63 -5.26 9.32 -1.36
C MET A 63 -4.03 10.15 -1.72
N SER A 64 -3.61 11.06 -0.84
CA SER A 64 -2.45 11.94 -1.09
C SER A 64 -1.16 11.16 -1.40
N GLY A 65 -1.02 9.96 -0.83
CA GLY A 65 0.15 9.10 -1.05
C GLY A 65 0.21 8.45 -2.44
N ILE A 66 -0.90 8.40 -3.19
CA ILE A 66 -0.98 7.70 -4.48
C ILE A 66 -1.12 8.62 -5.69
N VAL A 67 -1.42 9.91 -5.49
CA VAL A 67 -1.74 10.87 -6.57
C VAL A 67 -0.68 10.87 -7.66
N TYR A 68 0.58 11.12 -7.29
CA TYR A 68 1.67 11.21 -8.27
C TYR A 68 1.88 9.91 -9.07
N ALA A 69 1.77 8.76 -8.40
CA ALA A 69 1.96 7.47 -9.05
C ALA A 69 0.80 7.11 -9.98
N ALA A 70 -0.44 7.46 -9.59
CA ALA A 70 -1.63 7.31 -10.42
C ALA A 70 -1.59 8.23 -11.65
N GLU A 71 -1.26 9.51 -11.46
CA GLU A 71 -1.10 10.50 -12.55
C GLU A 71 -0.05 10.06 -13.56
N LYS A 72 1.12 9.58 -13.10
CA LYS A 72 2.18 9.07 -13.98
C LYS A 72 1.73 7.89 -14.85
N LYS A 73 0.74 7.11 -14.38
CA LYS A 73 0.13 6.01 -15.12
C LYS A 73 -1.17 6.42 -15.84
N GLU A 74 -1.56 7.69 -15.79
CA GLU A 74 -2.84 8.17 -16.32
C GLU A 74 -4.05 7.40 -15.77
N ILE A 75 -3.96 6.96 -14.52
CA ILE A 75 -5.06 6.25 -13.85
C ILE A 75 -6.08 7.28 -13.35
N ALA A 76 -7.33 7.12 -13.76
CA ALA A 76 -8.42 7.93 -13.25
C ALA A 76 -8.80 7.49 -11.83
N VAL A 77 -8.84 8.44 -10.90
CA VAL A 77 -9.12 8.20 -9.50
C VAL A 77 -10.39 8.92 -9.09
N SER A 78 -11.35 8.22 -8.50
CA SER A 78 -12.60 8.79 -8.00
C SER A 78 -12.85 8.41 -6.54
N VAL A 79 -13.40 9.35 -5.77
CA VAL A 79 -13.77 9.13 -4.36
C VAL A 79 -15.22 9.54 -4.18
N ASP A 80 -16.02 8.63 -3.67
CA ASP A 80 -17.38 8.85 -3.20
C ASP A 80 -17.41 8.64 -1.68
N CYS A 81 -17.29 9.72 -0.93
CA CYS A 81 -17.25 9.70 0.53
C CYS A 81 -18.05 10.88 1.08
N PRO A 82 -19.06 10.66 1.94
CA PRO A 82 -19.80 11.76 2.55
C PRO A 82 -18.87 12.61 3.43
N GLU A 83 -18.80 13.92 3.16
CA GLU A 83 -17.86 14.84 3.81
C GLU A 83 -18.07 14.96 5.33
N ASP A 84 -19.31 14.80 5.80
CA ASP A 84 -19.68 14.98 7.20
C ASP A 84 -19.73 13.65 7.99
N LEU A 85 -19.46 12.51 7.35
CA LEU A 85 -19.49 11.22 8.01
C LEU A 85 -18.38 11.13 9.06
N THR A 86 -18.79 11.13 10.32
CA THR A 86 -17.91 10.99 11.48
C THR A 86 -18.03 9.60 12.06
N VAL A 87 -16.91 8.91 12.23
CA VAL A 87 -16.84 7.56 12.80
C VAL A 87 -15.74 7.48 13.85
N SER A 88 -15.92 6.62 14.85
CA SER A 88 -14.87 6.34 15.83
C SER A 88 -13.82 5.42 15.22
N HIS A 89 -12.64 5.97 14.92
CA HIS A 89 -11.54 5.23 14.31
C HIS A 89 -10.19 5.86 14.68
N ASP A 90 -9.11 5.13 14.47
CA ASP A 90 -7.76 5.69 14.55
C ASP A 90 -7.39 6.19 13.15
N SER A 91 -7.44 7.51 12.93
CA SER A 91 -7.22 8.09 11.59
C SER A 91 -5.86 7.73 11.00
N LYS A 92 -4.81 7.66 11.83
CA LYS A 92 -3.45 7.35 11.37
C LYS A 92 -3.36 5.92 10.85
N TRP A 93 -3.81 4.95 11.63
CA TRP A 93 -3.72 3.54 11.25
C TRP A 93 -4.74 3.19 10.17
N THR A 94 -5.94 3.75 10.21
CA THR A 94 -6.94 3.56 9.16
C THR A 94 -6.44 4.10 7.82
N SER A 95 -5.80 5.28 7.83
CA SER A 95 -5.17 5.85 6.63
C SER A 95 -4.04 4.97 6.09
N GLU A 96 -3.20 4.41 6.97
CA GLU A 96 -2.14 3.46 6.58
C GLU A 96 -2.72 2.18 5.95
N ALA A 97 -3.78 1.61 6.52
CA ALA A 97 -4.44 0.43 5.96
C ALA A 97 -5.02 0.72 4.57
N LEU A 98 -5.71 1.86 4.42
CA LEU A 98 -6.27 2.29 3.15
C LEU A 98 -5.19 2.59 2.11
N PHE A 99 -4.09 3.25 2.51
CA PHE A 99 -2.94 3.49 1.63
C PHE A 99 -2.36 2.17 1.10
N ASN A 100 -2.24 1.13 1.93
CA ASN A 100 -1.76 -0.18 1.48
C ASN A 100 -2.68 -0.81 0.41
N LEU A 101 -4.00 -0.58 0.48
CA LEU A 101 -4.93 -1.03 -0.57
C LEU A 101 -4.75 -0.19 -1.85
N LEU A 102 -4.70 1.13 -1.72
CA LEU A 102 -4.59 2.07 -2.84
C LEU A 102 -3.26 1.95 -3.59
N ASP A 103 -2.15 1.78 -2.87
CA ASP A 103 -0.82 1.58 -3.45
C ASP A 103 -0.79 0.28 -4.27
N ASN A 104 -1.41 -0.80 -3.78
CA ASN A 104 -1.57 -2.03 -4.56
C ASN A 104 -2.45 -1.80 -5.80
N ALA A 105 -3.57 -1.09 -5.66
CA ALA A 105 -4.43 -0.75 -6.78
C ALA A 105 -3.65 0.01 -7.87
N VAL A 106 -2.86 1.01 -7.52
CA VAL A 106 -2.02 1.76 -8.48
C VAL A 106 -0.94 0.86 -9.09
N LYS A 107 -0.29 0.00 -8.31
CA LYS A 107 0.75 -0.92 -8.82
C LYS A 107 0.21 -1.87 -9.87
N TYR A 108 -0.94 -2.49 -9.61
CA TYR A 108 -1.47 -3.57 -10.44
C TYR A 108 -2.51 -3.13 -11.48
N THR A 109 -2.92 -1.85 -11.45
CA THR A 109 -3.70 -1.24 -12.54
C THR A 109 -2.78 -0.83 -13.69
N PRO A 110 -3.12 -1.20 -14.94
CA PRO A 110 -2.39 -0.74 -16.13
C PRO A 110 -2.60 0.75 -16.38
N ALA A 111 -1.79 1.33 -17.26
CA ALA A 111 -1.93 2.74 -17.62
C ALA A 111 -3.29 3.02 -18.27
N GLY A 112 -3.90 4.18 -17.98
CA GLY A 112 -5.25 4.53 -18.44
C GLY A 112 -6.39 3.82 -17.71
N GLY A 113 -6.09 3.02 -16.68
CA GLY A 113 -7.09 2.32 -15.87
C GLY A 113 -7.83 3.23 -14.88
N LYS A 114 -8.61 2.62 -13.98
CA LYS A 114 -9.44 3.35 -13.01
C LYS A 114 -9.32 2.77 -11.61
N ILE A 115 -9.35 3.64 -10.61
CA ILE A 115 -9.45 3.29 -9.20
C ILE A 115 -10.59 4.11 -8.59
N ALA A 116 -11.48 3.45 -7.87
CA ALA A 116 -12.60 4.08 -7.18
C ALA A 116 -12.58 3.74 -5.68
N VAL A 117 -12.77 4.74 -4.84
CA VAL A 117 -13.04 4.58 -3.41
C VAL A 117 -14.48 4.95 -3.15
N SER A 118 -15.25 4.06 -2.52
CA SER A 118 -16.61 4.36 -2.06
C SER A 118 -16.74 4.11 -0.57
N VAL A 119 -17.50 4.96 0.11
CA VAL A 119 -17.76 4.86 1.54
C VAL A 119 -19.26 4.80 1.77
N VAL A 120 -19.71 3.69 2.36
CA VAL A 120 -21.14 3.45 2.63
C VAL A 120 -21.33 3.22 4.13
N LEU A 121 -22.23 4.01 4.73
CA LEU A 121 -22.69 3.79 6.09
C LEU A 121 -23.80 2.74 6.07
N TRP A 122 -23.54 1.61 6.71
CA TRP A 122 -24.52 0.58 7.02
C TRP A 122 -25.01 0.72 8.47
N GLU A 123 -26.04 -0.04 8.84
CA GLU A 123 -26.65 0.05 10.18
C GLU A 123 -25.65 -0.21 11.32
N MET A 124 -24.68 -1.11 11.10
CA MET A 124 -23.75 -1.58 12.15
C MET A 124 -22.28 -1.23 11.89
N TYR A 125 -21.93 -0.79 10.69
CA TYR A 125 -20.54 -0.54 10.30
C TYR A 125 -20.47 0.44 9.12
N VAL A 126 -19.27 0.95 8.87
CA VAL A 126 -18.97 1.68 7.64
C VAL A 126 -18.10 0.80 6.74
N GLU A 127 -18.53 0.67 5.49
CA GLU A 127 -17.76 0.00 4.45
C GLU A 127 -16.91 1.05 3.71
N ILE A 128 -15.60 0.81 3.61
CA ILE A 128 -14.72 1.54 2.70
C ILE A 128 -14.28 0.54 1.64
N LYS A 129 -14.68 0.77 0.40
CA LYS A 129 -14.42 -0.12 -0.73
C LYS A 129 -13.45 0.54 -1.70
N VAL A 130 -12.31 -0.10 -1.94
CA VAL A 130 -11.35 0.25 -2.99
C VAL A 130 -11.58 -0.71 -4.15
N THR A 131 -11.85 -0.18 -5.33
CA THR A 131 -12.07 -0.95 -6.57
C THR A 131 -11.06 -0.48 -7.60
N ASP A 132 -10.44 -1.41 -8.33
CA ASP A 132 -9.51 -1.11 -9.41
C ASP A 132 -9.83 -1.93 -10.66
N THR A 133 -9.34 -1.47 -11.81
CA THR A 133 -9.47 -2.17 -13.10
C THR A 133 -8.17 -2.89 -13.49
N GLY A 134 -7.42 -3.36 -12.50
CA GLY A 134 -6.18 -4.10 -12.70
C GLY A 134 -6.41 -5.54 -13.14
N LYS A 135 -5.34 -6.33 -13.07
CA LYS A 135 -5.33 -7.72 -13.55
C LYS A 135 -6.25 -8.68 -12.75
N GLY A 136 -6.80 -8.23 -11.62
CA GLY A 136 -7.55 -9.05 -10.69
C GLY A 136 -6.67 -10.03 -9.90
N ILE A 137 -7.32 -10.88 -9.11
CA ILE A 137 -6.69 -11.89 -8.25
C ILE A 137 -7.41 -13.21 -8.48
N SER A 138 -6.68 -14.28 -8.77
CA SER A 138 -7.26 -15.60 -8.97
C SER A 138 -7.91 -16.11 -7.67
N GLU A 139 -8.99 -16.88 -7.79
CA GLU A 139 -9.73 -17.40 -6.62
C GLU A 139 -8.82 -18.18 -5.65
N SER A 140 -7.87 -18.97 -6.17
CA SER A 140 -6.91 -19.72 -5.37
C SER A 140 -6.01 -18.84 -4.51
N ASN A 141 -5.79 -17.59 -4.92
CA ASN A 141 -4.85 -16.67 -4.29
C ASN A 141 -5.54 -15.67 -3.35
N GLN A 142 -6.86 -15.48 -3.44
CA GLN A 142 -7.60 -14.47 -2.66
C GLN A 142 -7.36 -14.53 -1.14
N ALA A 143 -7.24 -15.75 -0.57
CA ALA A 143 -6.92 -15.89 0.85
C ALA A 143 -5.42 -15.71 1.15
N ALA A 144 -4.56 -16.04 0.18
CA ALA A 144 -3.12 -16.03 0.33
C ALA A 144 -2.51 -14.62 0.25
N ILE A 145 -3.12 -13.68 -0.46
CA ILE A 145 -2.62 -12.29 -0.60
C ILE A 145 -2.44 -11.55 0.74
N PHE A 146 -3.19 -11.96 1.77
CA PHE A 146 -3.08 -11.40 3.12
C PHE A 146 -2.02 -12.09 3.98
N ARG A 147 -1.29 -13.08 3.46
CA ARG A 147 -0.16 -13.71 4.16
C ARG A 147 1.07 -12.84 4.02
N ARG A 148 1.86 -12.80 5.09
CA ARG A 148 3.11 -12.06 5.13
C ARG A 148 4.11 -12.60 4.09
N PHE A 149 4.74 -11.69 3.36
CA PHE A 149 5.68 -11.96 2.27
C PHE A 149 5.10 -12.68 1.05
N TYR A 150 3.78 -12.86 0.97
CA TYR A 150 3.17 -13.48 -0.18
C TYR A 150 3.16 -12.51 -1.37
N ARG A 151 3.57 -13.02 -2.53
CA ARG A 151 3.48 -12.36 -3.84
C ARG A 151 3.19 -13.44 -4.88
N GLU A 152 2.35 -13.13 -5.85
CA GLU A 152 2.17 -14.01 -7.00
C GLU A 152 3.43 -14.02 -7.88
N GLU A 153 3.79 -15.19 -8.41
CA GLU A 153 5.01 -15.39 -9.22
C GLU A 153 5.04 -14.48 -10.46
N GLU A 154 3.88 -14.27 -11.09
CA GLU A 154 3.73 -13.44 -12.30
C GLU A 154 3.99 -11.95 -12.07
N VAL A 155 4.20 -11.52 -10.82
CA VAL A 155 4.27 -10.09 -10.46
C VAL A 155 5.58 -9.71 -9.79
N HIS A 156 6.60 -10.57 -9.88
CA HIS A 156 7.93 -10.32 -9.33
C HIS A 156 8.62 -9.06 -9.87
N GLU A 157 8.29 -8.65 -11.10
CA GLU A 157 8.86 -7.44 -11.72
C GLU A 157 8.37 -6.13 -11.06
N GLN A 158 7.21 -6.15 -10.41
CA GLN A 158 6.67 -4.97 -9.72
C GLN A 158 7.37 -4.77 -8.37
N GLN A 159 7.49 -3.52 -7.91
CA GLN A 159 8.08 -3.22 -6.61
C GLN A 159 7.12 -3.58 -5.45
N GLY A 160 7.61 -4.33 -4.47
CA GLY A 160 6.86 -4.69 -3.27
C GLY A 160 7.47 -5.87 -2.52
N VAL A 161 7.07 -6.07 -1.27
CA VAL A 161 7.62 -7.17 -0.44
C VAL A 161 6.54 -8.05 0.20
N GLY A 162 5.27 -7.84 -0.16
CA GLY A 162 4.17 -8.70 0.28
C GLY A 162 3.76 -8.50 1.75
N ILE A 163 3.98 -7.32 2.33
CA ILE A 163 3.59 -7.03 3.73
C ILE A 163 2.37 -6.10 3.82
N GLY A 164 2.11 -5.26 2.80
CA GLY A 164 1.09 -4.21 2.89
C GLY A 164 -0.31 -4.72 3.21
N LEU A 165 -0.80 -5.74 2.48
CA LEU A 165 -2.13 -6.32 2.73
C LEU A 165 -2.24 -7.03 4.08
N TYR A 166 -1.17 -7.71 4.50
CA TYR A 166 -1.10 -8.30 5.81
C TYR A 166 -1.25 -7.22 6.90
N LEU A 167 -0.49 -6.12 6.81
CA LEU A 167 -0.57 -5.01 7.75
C LEU A 167 -1.97 -4.37 7.76
N ALA A 168 -2.56 -4.14 6.58
CA ALA A 168 -3.91 -3.60 6.47
C ALA A 168 -4.94 -4.47 7.20
N ARG A 169 -4.85 -5.80 7.06
CA ARG A 169 -5.73 -6.75 7.77
C ARG A 169 -5.54 -6.70 9.28
N GLU A 170 -4.30 -6.66 9.77
CA GLU A 170 -4.01 -6.58 11.20
C GLU A 170 -4.52 -5.27 11.82
N ILE A 171 -4.48 -4.15 11.09
CA ILE A 171 -5.05 -2.88 11.54
C ILE A 171 -6.57 -2.97 11.65
N VAL A 172 -7.26 -3.48 10.63
CA VAL A 172 -8.73 -3.49 10.57
C VAL A 172 -9.37 -4.50 11.53
N THR A 173 -8.65 -5.58 11.88
CA THR A 173 -9.17 -6.64 12.75
C THR A 173 -9.09 -6.27 14.25
N ARG A 174 -8.53 -5.10 14.61
CA ARG A 174 -8.39 -4.61 15.98
C ARG A 174 -9.35 -3.47 16.29
#